data_AF-A0A8C3JZC8-F1
#
_entry.id   AF-A0A8C3JZC8-F1
#
_cell.length_a   1.000
_cell.length_b   1.000
_cell.length_c   1.000
_cell.angle_alpha   90.00
_cell.angle_beta   90.00
_cell.angle_gamma   90.00
#
_symmetry.space_group_name_H-M   'P 1'
#
loop_
_entity.id
_entity.type
_entity.pdbx_description
1 polymer ?
#
loop_
_entity_poly.entity_id
_entity_poly.type
_entity_poly.pdbx_seq_one_letter_code
_entity_poly.pdbx_strand_id
1 'polypeptide(L)'
;HPPAPTRVPTRVPTRVCVPRRLLMALDVPQERGLGQLDQRFLEGLDVCRFPLLPFLRPLPLDWMYLLYAIMFLGALGIMLGFCYRLSCAAFLGPYWYLLLLDKTSWNNHSYLYGLLAFQLALLGADRYGSVDGLLRPQKRNAHVPLWNYTLLRAQIFIVYFIAGLKKLDADWVGGYSMGSLARHWLFAPFKLVLSEEMTSLLVVHGGGLVLDLSAGFLLFFDATRPLALVFVTYFHCMNSQLFSIGEARVRGAALSPGVKLPPPVCVCVPVSSLPPSQGYNNWTNGLYGYSWDMMVHSRFHQHVKITYRDGLTGEVGYLKPGVFTQSRRWKDHADMLKQYSTCLSQLLPRYNVSQPQIYFDVWVSINDRFQQRLVDPRVDLVRAPWSPWQPTPWLLPLLLELSPWRQRLQELESQLDGHTDAVFIADFPGLHLENFVSEDLGNTSLRVLRGEVLVELVEQQHNRSLREGEGMQLPAGQYHKVHTVSAEPSCYMYLYVNTTALALERNLTRLQELREQVQNGTGDEVPAGKGGEPKGRPPPAPVGQGELGVGGGKRSGLFAVS
;
A
#
# COMPACT_ATOMS: atom_id res chain seq x y z
N HIS A 1 -17.83 44.90 -50.16
CA HIS A 1 -18.00 43.67 -49.37
C HIS A 1 -16.72 43.40 -48.58
N PRO A 2 -16.75 43.36 -47.24
CA PRO A 2 -15.59 42.93 -46.47
C PRO A 2 -15.39 41.41 -46.66
N PRO A 3 -14.15 40.89 -46.56
CA PRO A 3 -13.87 39.48 -46.76
C PRO A 3 -14.43 38.66 -45.60
N ALA A 4 -15.03 37.51 -45.93
CA ALA A 4 -15.59 36.57 -44.98
C ALA A 4 -14.50 36.05 -44.02
N PRO A 5 -14.81 35.86 -42.71
CA PRO A 5 -13.86 35.28 -41.78
C PRO A 5 -13.59 33.82 -42.17
N THR A 6 -12.32 33.50 -42.29
CA THR A 6 -11.79 32.16 -42.52
C THR A 6 -12.28 31.22 -41.40
N ARG A 7 -13.27 30.38 -41.73
CA ARG A 7 -13.66 29.24 -40.90
C ARG A 7 -12.50 28.23 -40.90
N VAL A 8 -11.64 28.27 -39.89
CA VAL A 8 -10.76 27.14 -39.57
C VAL A 8 -11.66 26.02 -39.04
N PRO A 9 -11.79 24.87 -39.72
CA PRO A 9 -12.56 23.76 -39.19
C PRO A 9 -11.69 23.02 -38.18
N THR A 10 -11.67 23.46 -36.93
CA THR A 10 -11.14 22.64 -35.82
C THR A 10 -12.14 21.52 -35.51
N ARG A 11 -12.32 20.59 -36.46
CA ARG A 11 -12.92 19.28 -36.18
C ARG A 11 -11.88 18.47 -35.40
N VAL A 12 -11.82 18.67 -34.08
CA VAL A 12 -11.22 17.66 -33.20
C VAL A 12 -12.08 16.40 -33.38
N PRO A 13 -11.52 15.25 -33.81
CA PRO A 13 -12.31 14.06 -34.03
C PRO A 13 -12.70 13.47 -32.67
N THR A 14 -13.87 13.88 -32.17
CA THR A 14 -14.57 13.29 -31.01
C THR A 14 -15.10 11.87 -31.28
N ARG A 15 -14.61 11.18 -32.32
CA ARG A 15 -15.02 9.82 -32.75
C ARG A 15 -14.61 8.70 -31.78
N VAL A 16 -13.84 8.99 -30.72
CA VAL A 16 -13.26 7.98 -29.80
C VAL A 16 -13.96 7.96 -28.42
N CYS A 17 -15.20 8.44 -28.31
CA CYS A 17 -15.84 8.58 -26.99
C CYS A 17 -16.61 7.33 -26.49
N VAL A 18 -17.16 6.50 -27.39
CA VAL A 18 -18.07 5.40 -26.98
C VAL A 18 -17.34 4.23 -26.26
N PRO A 19 -16.19 3.71 -26.75
CA PRO A 19 -15.50 2.60 -26.08
C PRO A 19 -14.95 2.98 -24.70
N ARG A 20 -14.56 4.25 -24.53
CA ARG A 20 -13.95 4.76 -23.29
C ARG A 20 -14.94 4.94 -22.15
N ARG A 21 -16.23 5.16 -22.45
CA ARG A 21 -17.27 5.32 -21.43
C ARG A 21 -17.84 3.99 -20.91
N LEU A 22 -17.64 2.88 -21.64
CA LEU A 22 -18.02 1.54 -21.20
C LEU A 22 -17.23 1.10 -19.95
N LEU A 23 -15.96 1.48 -19.86
CA LEU A 23 -15.09 1.17 -18.72
C LEU A 23 -15.63 1.75 -17.41
N MET A 24 -16.22 2.94 -17.45
CA MET A 24 -16.82 3.59 -16.27
C MET A 24 -18.02 2.81 -15.72
N ALA A 25 -18.80 2.17 -16.59
CA ALA A 25 -19.91 1.33 -16.17
C ALA A 25 -19.44 -0.03 -15.59
N LEU A 26 -18.37 -0.61 -16.16
CA LEU A 26 -17.79 -1.87 -15.67
C LEU A 26 -17.01 -1.71 -14.35
N ASP A 27 -16.44 -0.54 -14.11
CA ASP A 27 -15.70 -0.21 -12.88
C ASP A 27 -16.58 -0.28 -11.62
N VAL A 28 -17.84 0.16 -11.70
CA VAL A 28 -18.76 0.18 -10.55
C VAL A 28 -18.97 -1.21 -9.93
N PRO A 29 -19.35 -2.26 -10.69
CA PRO A 29 -19.55 -3.57 -10.10
C PRO A 29 -18.27 -4.27 -9.66
N GLN A 30 -17.18 -4.06 -10.38
CA GLN A 30 -15.95 -4.86 -10.22
C GLN A 30 -14.95 -4.22 -9.26
N GLU A 31 -14.62 -2.95 -9.44
CA GLU A 31 -13.57 -2.26 -8.68
C GLU A 31 -14.15 -1.44 -7.51
N ARG A 32 -15.40 -0.94 -7.64
CA ARG A 32 -16.06 -0.17 -6.55
C ARG A 32 -16.81 -1.03 -5.55
N GLY A 33 -16.91 -2.34 -5.81
CA GLY A 33 -17.35 -3.34 -4.84
C GLY A 33 -18.86 -3.55 -4.74
N LEU A 34 -19.64 -3.23 -5.79
CA LEU A 34 -21.06 -3.64 -5.81
C LEU A 34 -21.22 -5.15 -5.72
N GLY A 35 -20.31 -5.91 -6.36
CA GLY A 35 -20.34 -7.38 -6.35
C GLY A 35 -19.97 -8.02 -5.01
N GLN A 36 -19.46 -7.25 -4.05
CA GLN A 36 -19.05 -7.70 -2.71
C GLN A 36 -19.61 -6.79 -1.61
N LEU A 37 -20.77 -6.18 -1.89
CA LEU A 37 -21.35 -5.14 -1.04
C LEU A 37 -21.78 -5.69 0.33
N ASP A 38 -22.34 -6.90 0.32
CA ASP A 38 -22.69 -7.69 1.50
C ASP A 38 -21.47 -7.93 2.39
N GLN A 39 -20.37 -8.42 1.83
CA GLN A 39 -19.14 -8.68 2.60
C GLN A 39 -18.55 -7.41 3.22
N ARG A 40 -18.71 -6.27 2.54
CA ARG A 40 -18.14 -4.99 2.97
C ARG A 40 -19.00 -4.26 4.01
N PHE A 41 -20.31 -4.37 3.90
CA PHE A 41 -21.26 -3.58 4.70
C PHE A 41 -22.26 -4.42 5.50
N LEU A 42 -22.04 -5.73 5.64
CA LEU A 42 -22.92 -6.62 6.38
C LEU A 42 -23.28 -6.06 7.77
N GLU A 43 -24.56 -6.11 8.09
CA GLU A 43 -25.07 -5.71 9.39
C GLU A 43 -24.62 -6.71 10.47
N GLY A 44 -24.19 -6.19 11.63
CA GLY A 44 -23.77 -7.01 12.78
C GLY A 44 -22.27 -7.31 12.90
N LEU A 45 -21.45 -6.90 11.93
CA LEU A 45 -19.99 -6.97 12.07
C LEU A 45 -19.46 -5.80 12.93
N ASP A 46 -18.87 -6.13 14.08
CA ASP A 46 -18.10 -5.18 14.90
C ASP A 46 -16.80 -4.84 14.16
N VAL A 47 -16.88 -3.87 13.25
CA VAL A 47 -15.76 -3.46 12.40
C VAL A 47 -15.47 -1.98 12.56
N CYS A 48 -14.22 -1.69 12.94
CA CYS A 48 -13.63 -0.37 12.91
C CYS A 48 -13.45 0.09 11.47
N ARG A 49 -14.14 1.19 11.16
CA ARG A 49 -14.08 1.87 9.87
C ARG A 49 -13.29 3.16 9.98
N PHE A 50 -12.80 3.61 8.84
CA PHE A 50 -11.87 4.72 8.73
C PHE A 50 -12.41 5.82 7.80
N PRO A 51 -13.53 6.48 8.16
CA PRO A 51 -14.09 7.52 7.32
C PRO A 51 -13.15 8.73 7.28
N LEU A 52 -13.15 9.47 6.17
CA LEU A 52 -12.40 10.72 6.10
C LEU A 52 -13.04 11.79 7.00
N LEU A 53 -14.38 11.81 7.04
CA LEU A 53 -15.18 12.68 7.90
C LEU A 53 -15.79 11.84 9.03
N PRO A 54 -15.51 12.14 10.32
CA PRO A 54 -15.84 11.24 11.43
C PRO A 54 -17.34 11.03 11.66
N PHE A 55 -18.20 11.92 11.13
CA PHE A 55 -19.65 11.80 11.21
C PHE A 55 -20.26 10.91 10.12
N LEU A 56 -19.50 10.55 9.08
CA LEU A 56 -20.00 9.67 8.02
C LEU A 56 -20.05 8.22 8.52
N ARG A 57 -21.22 7.60 8.33
CA ARG A 57 -21.48 6.19 8.64
C ARG A 57 -22.19 5.56 7.45
N PRO A 58 -21.98 4.25 7.20
CA PRO A 58 -22.69 3.56 6.14
C PRO A 58 -24.18 3.56 6.43
N LEU A 59 -24.97 3.63 5.36
CA LEU A 59 -26.40 3.43 5.43
C LEU A 59 -26.68 1.94 5.68
N PRO A 60 -27.90 1.57 6.11
CA PRO A 60 -28.32 0.17 6.15
C PRO A 60 -28.11 -0.52 4.80
N LEU A 61 -27.93 -1.83 4.82
CA LEU A 61 -27.42 -2.56 3.66
C LEU A 61 -28.29 -2.36 2.40
N ASP A 62 -29.61 -2.34 2.55
CA ASP A 62 -30.57 -2.12 1.45
C ASP A 62 -30.38 -0.74 0.78
N TRP A 63 -30.15 0.29 1.59
CA TRP A 63 -29.90 1.65 1.10
C TRP A 63 -28.54 1.76 0.43
N MET A 64 -27.56 0.96 0.85
CA MET A 64 -26.28 0.85 0.16
C MET A 64 -26.45 0.22 -1.23
N TYR A 65 -27.26 -0.84 -1.38
CA TYR A 65 -27.60 -1.38 -2.71
C TYR A 65 -28.27 -0.34 -3.61
N LEU A 66 -29.23 0.42 -3.08
CA LEU A 66 -29.88 1.49 -3.83
C LEU A 66 -28.88 2.57 -4.26
N LEU A 67 -27.99 3.00 -3.35
CA LEU A 67 -26.98 4.01 -3.63
C LEU A 67 -26.04 3.56 -4.76
N TYR A 68 -25.59 2.30 -4.73
CA TYR A 68 -24.77 1.73 -5.79
C TYR A 68 -25.54 1.56 -7.12
N ALA A 69 -26.82 1.19 -7.07
CA ALA A 69 -27.67 1.12 -8.26
C ALA A 69 -27.82 2.50 -8.93
N ILE A 70 -28.04 3.56 -8.14
CA ILE A 70 -28.09 4.95 -8.64
C ILE A 70 -26.74 5.32 -9.27
N MET A 71 -25.62 4.97 -8.62
CA MET A 71 -24.28 5.22 -9.17
C MET A 71 -24.07 4.49 -10.50
N PHE A 72 -24.45 3.22 -10.59
CA PHE A 72 -24.33 2.40 -11.79
C PHE A 72 -25.19 2.93 -12.95
N LEU A 73 -26.45 3.28 -12.68
CA LEU A 73 -27.34 3.91 -13.67
C LEU A 73 -26.81 5.28 -14.12
N GLY A 74 -26.23 6.05 -13.19
CA GLY A 74 -25.53 7.29 -13.51
C GLY A 74 -24.35 7.05 -14.47
N ALA A 75 -23.52 6.04 -14.22
CA ALA A 75 -22.41 5.66 -15.10
C ALA A 75 -22.91 5.25 -16.49
N LEU A 76 -23.98 4.44 -16.59
CA LEU A 76 -24.60 4.07 -17.87
C LEU A 76 -25.18 5.29 -18.59
N GLY A 77 -25.84 6.20 -17.88
CA GLY A 77 -26.37 7.44 -18.42
C GLY A 77 -25.28 8.37 -18.96
N ILE A 78 -24.14 8.48 -18.27
CA ILE A 78 -22.96 9.19 -18.76
C ILE A 78 -22.40 8.51 -20.02
N MET A 79 -22.36 7.18 -20.03
CA MET A 79 -21.87 6.40 -21.18
C MET A 79 -22.68 6.64 -22.45
N LEU A 80 -24.01 6.57 -22.32
CA LEU A 80 -24.94 6.80 -23.41
C LEU A 80 -25.10 8.30 -23.73
N GLY A 81 -24.70 9.18 -22.82
CA GLY A 81 -25.01 10.61 -22.90
C GLY A 81 -26.52 10.87 -22.84
N PHE A 82 -27.24 10.10 -22.02
CA PHE A 82 -28.67 10.26 -21.76
C PHE A 82 -28.87 11.05 -20.47
N CYS A 83 -29.73 12.07 -20.51
CA CYS A 83 -29.99 12.99 -19.40
C CYS A 83 -28.67 13.44 -18.73
N TYR A 84 -27.68 13.82 -19.55
CA TYR A 84 -26.27 13.79 -19.17
C TYR A 84 -25.94 14.46 -17.83
N ARG A 85 -26.47 15.66 -17.57
CA ARG A 85 -26.22 16.40 -16.33
C ARG A 85 -26.80 15.70 -15.10
N LEU A 86 -27.99 15.10 -15.23
CA LEU A 86 -28.60 14.31 -14.18
C LEU A 86 -27.81 13.01 -13.93
N SER A 87 -27.38 12.34 -15.00
CA SER A 87 -26.55 11.13 -14.93
C SER A 87 -25.20 11.41 -14.25
N CYS A 88 -24.58 12.57 -14.53
CA CYS A 88 -23.40 13.03 -13.80
C CYS A 88 -23.68 13.22 -12.31
N ALA A 89 -24.78 13.88 -11.93
CA ALA A 89 -25.13 14.07 -10.52
C ALA A 89 -25.42 12.74 -9.80
N ALA A 90 -26.15 11.83 -10.47
CA ALA A 90 -26.49 10.50 -9.97
C ALA A 90 -25.25 9.61 -9.77
N PHE A 91 -24.20 9.79 -10.59
CA PHE A 91 -22.93 9.13 -10.37
C PHE A 91 -22.11 9.80 -9.26
N LEU A 92 -21.98 11.13 -9.32
CA LEU A 92 -21.03 11.89 -8.51
C LEU A 92 -21.35 11.86 -7.01
N GLY A 93 -22.61 12.04 -6.63
CA GLY A 93 -23.03 12.06 -5.22
C GLY A 93 -22.69 10.75 -4.50
N PRO A 94 -23.24 9.61 -4.95
CA PRO A 94 -22.89 8.28 -4.44
C PRO A 94 -21.39 8.00 -4.46
N TYR A 95 -20.69 8.37 -5.54
CA TYR A 95 -19.27 8.11 -5.67
C TYR A 95 -18.45 8.80 -4.57
N TRP A 96 -18.65 10.10 -4.38
CA TRP A 96 -17.94 10.84 -3.33
C TRP A 96 -18.33 10.40 -1.93
N TYR A 97 -19.61 10.05 -1.71
CA TYR A 97 -20.03 9.46 -0.45
C TYR A 97 -19.23 8.18 -0.13
N LEU A 98 -19.15 7.24 -1.07
CA LEU A 98 -18.39 5.98 -0.89
C LEU A 98 -16.88 6.21 -0.70
N LEU A 99 -16.33 7.18 -1.43
CA LEU A 99 -14.93 7.55 -1.34
C LEU A 99 -14.59 8.14 0.04
N LEU A 100 -15.44 9.01 0.58
CA LEU A 100 -15.27 9.63 1.89
C LEU A 100 -15.59 8.68 3.06
N LEU A 101 -16.41 7.65 2.82
CA LEU A 101 -16.86 6.70 3.84
C LEU A 101 -15.74 5.78 4.36
N ASP A 102 -14.75 5.45 3.54
CA ASP A 102 -13.66 4.56 3.93
C ASP A 102 -12.37 4.82 3.16
N LYS A 103 -11.43 5.56 3.77
CA LYS A 103 -10.14 5.88 3.14
C LYS A 103 -9.22 4.67 2.96
N THR A 104 -9.48 3.55 3.63
CA THR A 104 -8.62 2.36 3.53
C THR A 104 -8.85 1.58 2.24
N SER A 105 -10.01 1.74 1.61
CA SER A 105 -10.37 1.05 0.38
C SER A 105 -9.89 1.76 -0.89
N TRP A 106 -9.60 3.06 -0.81
CA TRP A 106 -9.34 3.89 -1.98
C TRP A 106 -7.87 4.30 -2.08
N ASN A 107 -7.49 4.80 -3.26
CA ASN A 107 -6.15 5.27 -3.55
C ASN A 107 -6.23 6.54 -4.41
N ASN A 108 -5.06 7.05 -4.77
CA ASN A 108 -4.87 8.24 -5.61
C ASN A 108 -5.59 8.11 -6.96
N HIS A 109 -5.66 6.91 -7.54
CA HIS A 109 -6.37 6.66 -8.81
C HIS A 109 -7.90 6.78 -8.63
N SER A 110 -8.43 6.33 -7.49
CA SER A 110 -9.84 6.50 -7.15
C SER A 110 -10.16 7.99 -6.93
N TYR A 111 -9.31 8.70 -6.19
CA TYR A 111 -9.46 10.15 -6.04
C TYR A 111 -9.47 10.88 -7.40
N LEU A 112 -8.54 10.51 -8.29
CA LEU A 112 -8.46 11.02 -9.65
C LEU A 112 -9.75 10.82 -10.46
N TYR A 113 -10.35 9.65 -10.31
CA TYR A 113 -11.60 9.28 -10.98
C TYR A 113 -12.81 10.08 -10.46
N GLY A 114 -12.88 10.35 -9.15
CA GLY A 114 -13.90 11.23 -8.58
C GLY A 114 -13.80 12.67 -9.06
N LEU A 115 -12.58 13.19 -9.15
CA LEU A 115 -12.32 14.52 -9.68
C LEU A 115 -12.68 14.62 -11.17
N LEU A 116 -12.42 13.56 -11.94
CA LEU A 116 -12.88 13.48 -13.32
C LEU A 116 -14.39 13.48 -13.48
N ALA A 117 -15.08 12.69 -12.68
CA ALA A 117 -16.53 12.64 -12.70
C ALA A 117 -17.12 14.02 -12.37
N PHE A 118 -16.52 14.72 -11.40
CA PHE A 118 -16.90 16.10 -11.06
C PHE A 118 -16.75 17.02 -12.28
N GLN A 119 -15.66 16.89 -13.00
CA GLN A 119 -15.45 17.72 -14.17
C GLN A 119 -16.35 17.38 -15.34
N LEU A 120 -16.55 16.10 -15.64
CA LEU A 120 -17.53 15.69 -16.64
C LEU A 120 -18.89 16.35 -16.36
N ALA A 121 -19.28 16.45 -15.09
CA ALA A 121 -20.51 17.16 -14.72
C ALA A 121 -20.55 18.64 -15.14
N LEU A 122 -19.40 19.31 -15.28
CA LEU A 122 -19.26 20.69 -15.77
C LEU A 122 -19.17 20.78 -17.31
N LEU A 123 -18.60 19.76 -17.95
CA LEU A 123 -18.30 19.75 -19.38
C LEU A 123 -19.53 19.49 -20.27
N GLY A 124 -19.41 19.83 -21.56
CA GLY A 124 -20.39 19.53 -22.60
C GLY A 124 -20.08 18.22 -23.34
N ALA A 125 -19.86 17.10 -22.64
CA ALA A 125 -19.53 15.83 -23.29
C ALA A 125 -20.74 15.15 -23.97
N ASP A 126 -21.95 15.69 -23.78
CA ASP A 126 -23.21 15.26 -24.39
C ASP A 126 -23.44 15.81 -25.80
N ARG A 127 -22.53 16.62 -26.36
CA ARG A 127 -22.74 17.27 -27.66
C ARG A 127 -22.37 16.40 -28.87
N TYR A 128 -21.64 15.30 -28.65
CA TYR A 128 -21.20 14.41 -29.72
C TYR A 128 -21.43 12.94 -29.37
N GLY A 129 -22.16 12.22 -30.24
CA GLY A 129 -22.41 10.78 -30.07
C GLY A 129 -23.14 10.41 -28.78
N SER A 130 -24.22 11.14 -28.46
CA SER A 130 -25.05 10.98 -27.27
C SER A 130 -26.51 10.68 -27.64
N VAL A 131 -27.22 9.96 -26.77
CA VAL A 131 -28.67 9.76 -26.90
C VAL A 131 -29.42 11.09 -26.78
N ASP A 132 -28.99 12.00 -25.90
CA ASP A 132 -29.56 13.35 -25.81
C ASP A 132 -29.50 14.11 -27.14
N GLY A 133 -28.41 13.95 -27.91
CA GLY A 133 -28.27 14.55 -29.23
C GLY A 133 -29.13 13.87 -30.31
N LEU A 134 -29.46 12.59 -30.15
CA LEU A 134 -30.44 11.91 -31.01
C LEU A 134 -31.86 12.41 -30.74
N LEU A 135 -32.21 12.58 -29.46
CA LEU A 135 -33.53 13.08 -29.04
C LEU A 135 -33.72 14.59 -29.26
N ARG A 136 -32.65 15.38 -29.17
CA ARG A 136 -32.67 16.85 -29.32
C ARG A 136 -31.65 17.28 -30.38
N PRO A 137 -32.07 17.53 -31.63
CA PRO A 137 -31.18 17.90 -32.73
C PRO A 137 -30.30 19.12 -32.45
N GLN A 138 -30.75 20.08 -31.64
CA GLN A 138 -30.00 21.28 -31.25
C GLN A 138 -28.70 20.96 -30.48
N LYS A 139 -28.66 19.84 -29.76
CA LYS A 139 -27.45 19.40 -29.02
C LYS A 139 -26.47 18.63 -29.90
N ARG A 140 -26.93 18.07 -31.02
CA ARG A 140 -26.17 17.14 -31.85
C ARG A 140 -25.07 17.85 -32.63
N ASN A 141 -23.84 17.40 -32.45
CA ASN A 141 -22.64 18.00 -33.06
C ASN A 141 -22.50 19.50 -32.78
N ALA A 142 -23.05 19.96 -31.65
CA ALA A 142 -22.93 21.36 -31.24
C ALA A 142 -21.48 21.68 -30.86
N HIS A 143 -21.08 22.93 -31.09
CA HIS A 143 -19.74 23.39 -30.75
C HIS A 143 -19.49 23.28 -29.24
N VAL A 144 -18.30 22.80 -28.88
CA VAL A 144 -17.84 22.68 -27.49
C VAL A 144 -16.65 23.62 -27.33
N PRO A 145 -16.63 24.50 -26.31
CA PRO A 145 -15.52 25.43 -26.13
C PRO A 145 -14.24 24.69 -25.79
N LEU A 146 -13.10 25.23 -26.23
CA LEU A 146 -11.80 24.58 -26.10
C LEU A 146 -11.41 24.35 -24.63
N TRP A 147 -11.84 25.22 -23.70
CA TRP A 147 -11.55 25.07 -22.28
C TRP A 147 -12.05 23.74 -21.70
N ASN A 148 -13.15 23.17 -22.23
CA ASN A 148 -13.64 21.87 -21.78
C ASN A 148 -12.58 20.78 -21.95
N TYR A 149 -11.87 20.87 -23.07
CA TYR A 149 -10.85 19.91 -23.45
C TYR A 149 -9.50 20.24 -22.79
N THR A 150 -9.14 21.53 -22.70
CA THR A 150 -7.95 21.98 -21.99
C THR A 150 -7.99 21.63 -20.51
N LEU A 151 -9.17 21.70 -19.86
CA LEU A 151 -9.34 21.33 -18.46
C LEU A 151 -8.89 19.88 -18.22
N LEU A 152 -9.44 18.92 -18.99
CA LEU A 152 -9.08 17.50 -18.93
C LEU A 152 -7.59 17.23 -19.26
N ARG A 153 -7.01 17.97 -20.21
CA ARG A 153 -5.57 17.85 -20.51
C ARG A 153 -4.70 18.36 -19.36
N ALA A 154 -5.07 19.50 -18.79
CA ALA A 154 -4.28 20.20 -17.77
C ALA A 154 -4.10 19.36 -16.50
N GLN A 155 -5.03 18.48 -16.18
CA GLN A 155 -4.71 17.49 -15.16
C GLN A 155 -3.68 16.49 -15.52
N ILE A 156 -3.85 15.85 -16.66
CA ILE A 156 -3.06 14.65 -16.92
C ILE A 156 -1.61 15.08 -16.83
N PHE A 157 -1.36 16.28 -17.37
CA PHE A 157 -0.23 17.10 -17.03
C PHE A 157 0.07 17.22 -15.53
N ILE A 158 -0.79 17.82 -14.70
CA ILE A 158 -0.58 17.96 -13.24
C ILE A 158 -0.26 16.63 -12.52
N VAL A 159 -1.01 15.54 -12.73
CA VAL A 159 -0.71 14.25 -12.06
C VAL A 159 0.68 13.76 -12.41
N TYR A 160 1.03 13.70 -13.70
CA TYR A 160 2.35 13.26 -14.12
C TYR A 160 3.43 14.21 -13.61
N PHE A 161 3.23 15.52 -13.77
CA PHE A 161 4.22 16.51 -13.41
C PHE A 161 4.48 16.55 -11.90
N ILE A 162 3.43 16.53 -11.07
CA ILE A 162 3.59 16.48 -9.61
C ILE A 162 4.19 15.13 -9.17
N ALA A 163 3.79 14.02 -9.79
CA ALA A 163 4.42 12.73 -9.51
C ALA A 163 5.93 12.73 -9.87
N GLY A 164 6.30 13.37 -10.97
CA GLY A 164 7.69 13.56 -11.39
C GLY A 164 8.46 14.46 -10.43
N LEU A 165 7.88 15.58 -9.98
CA LEU A 165 8.49 16.45 -8.97
C LEU A 165 8.73 15.71 -7.65
N LYS A 166 7.82 14.82 -7.26
CA LYS A 166 7.98 14.00 -6.05
C LYS A 166 9.04 12.92 -6.19
N LYS A 167 9.32 12.46 -7.41
CA LYS A 167 10.43 11.55 -7.73
C LYS A 167 11.80 12.24 -7.78
N LEU A 168 11.87 13.56 -7.64
CA LEU A 168 13.15 14.27 -7.42
C LEU A 168 13.65 14.12 -5.98
N ASP A 169 12.88 13.49 -5.10
CA ASP A 169 13.32 13.17 -3.75
C ASP A 169 14.59 12.30 -3.76
N ALA A 170 15.47 12.52 -2.78
CA ALA A 170 16.75 11.84 -2.67
C ALA A 170 16.59 10.30 -2.57
N ASP A 171 15.51 9.81 -1.94
CA ASP A 171 15.28 8.38 -1.82
C ASP A 171 14.94 7.73 -3.17
N TRP A 172 14.20 8.44 -4.04
CA TRP A 172 13.88 7.94 -5.37
C TRP A 172 15.10 8.02 -6.30
N VAL A 173 15.76 9.18 -6.35
CA VAL A 173 16.95 9.36 -7.21
C VAL A 173 18.08 8.41 -6.80
N GLY A 174 18.22 8.14 -5.50
CA GLY A 174 19.20 7.20 -4.95
C GLY A 174 18.84 5.72 -5.13
N GLY A 175 17.65 5.39 -5.64
CA GLY A 175 17.25 3.99 -5.88
C GLY A 175 16.78 3.22 -4.64
N TYR A 176 16.49 3.92 -3.53
CA TYR A 176 16.07 3.32 -2.26
C TYR A 176 14.56 3.08 -2.17
N SER A 177 13.78 3.82 -2.95
CA SER A 177 12.33 3.61 -3.06
C SER A 177 12.05 2.36 -3.88
N MET A 178 11.18 1.45 -3.42
CA MET A 178 10.80 0.27 -4.22
C MET A 178 11.99 -0.56 -4.76
N GLY A 179 13.11 -0.64 -4.04
CA GLY A 179 14.35 -1.25 -4.55
C GLY A 179 14.22 -2.71 -5.00
N SER A 180 13.24 -3.46 -4.48
CA SER A 180 12.96 -4.83 -4.90
C SER A 180 12.31 -4.97 -6.28
N LEU A 181 11.83 -3.87 -6.88
CA LEU A 181 11.05 -3.92 -8.12
C LEU A 181 11.87 -4.43 -9.31
N ALA A 182 13.16 -4.09 -9.38
CA ALA A 182 14.07 -4.54 -10.44
C ALA A 182 14.30 -6.07 -10.46
N ARG A 183 14.01 -6.76 -9.35
CA ARG A 183 14.08 -8.24 -9.28
C ARG A 183 12.98 -8.91 -10.09
N HIS A 184 11.87 -8.23 -10.34
CA HIS A 184 10.73 -8.77 -11.05
C HIS A 184 11.10 -9.22 -12.48
N TRP A 185 10.47 -10.29 -12.96
CA TRP A 185 10.79 -10.92 -14.26
C TRP A 185 10.64 -9.97 -15.45
N LEU A 186 9.77 -8.96 -15.34
CA LEU A 186 9.56 -7.92 -16.37
C LEU A 186 10.85 -7.19 -16.74
N PHE A 187 11.80 -7.11 -15.80
CA PHE A 187 13.08 -6.45 -16.01
C PHE A 187 14.19 -7.41 -16.47
N ALA A 188 13.91 -8.70 -16.60
CA ALA A 188 14.89 -9.69 -17.08
C ALA A 188 15.55 -9.32 -18.43
N PRO A 189 14.83 -8.76 -19.43
CA PRO A 189 15.48 -8.34 -20.68
C PRO A 189 16.55 -7.26 -20.47
N PHE A 190 16.34 -6.33 -19.54
CA PHE A 190 17.34 -5.30 -19.21
C PHE A 190 18.54 -5.90 -18.47
N LYS A 191 18.29 -6.93 -17.65
CA LYS A 191 19.33 -7.66 -16.90
C LYS A 191 20.27 -8.51 -17.77
N LEU A 192 19.97 -8.68 -19.06
CA LEU A 192 20.91 -9.27 -20.03
C LEU A 192 22.11 -8.35 -20.32
N VAL A 193 21.94 -7.05 -20.11
CA VAL A 193 22.94 -6.01 -20.45
C VAL A 193 23.36 -5.20 -19.23
N LEU A 194 22.48 -5.03 -18.24
CA LEU A 194 22.70 -4.25 -17.03
C LEU A 194 22.72 -5.14 -15.79
N SER A 195 23.48 -4.74 -14.76
CA SER A 195 23.34 -5.38 -13.44
C SER A 195 21.95 -5.10 -12.84
N GLU A 196 21.56 -5.85 -11.81
CA GLU A 196 20.30 -5.60 -11.09
C GLU A 196 20.25 -4.19 -10.51
N GLU A 197 21.35 -3.73 -9.92
CA GLU A 197 21.49 -2.38 -9.35
C GLU A 197 21.35 -1.30 -10.43
N MET A 198 22.05 -1.45 -11.56
CA MET A 198 21.98 -0.49 -12.66
C MET A 198 20.60 -0.50 -13.34
N THR A 199 19.94 -1.66 -13.39
CA THR A 199 18.56 -1.78 -13.88
C THR A 199 17.61 -1.03 -12.95
N SER A 200 17.77 -1.19 -11.63
CA SER A 200 17.00 -0.42 -10.65
C SER A 200 17.22 1.08 -10.82
N LEU A 201 18.46 1.54 -10.84
CA LEU A 201 18.77 2.97 -10.87
C LEU A 201 18.37 3.63 -12.20
N LEU A 202 18.73 3.04 -13.35
CA LEU A 202 18.53 3.67 -14.66
C LEU A 202 17.13 3.44 -15.22
N VAL A 203 16.64 2.19 -15.18
CA VAL A 203 15.38 1.82 -15.84
C VAL A 203 14.19 2.12 -14.94
N VAL A 204 14.22 1.66 -13.68
CA VAL A 204 13.09 1.86 -12.76
C VAL A 204 13.04 3.32 -12.28
N HIS A 205 14.11 3.80 -11.65
CA HIS A 205 14.12 5.12 -11.03
C HIS A 205 14.31 6.24 -12.04
N GLY A 206 15.35 6.16 -12.88
CA GLY A 206 15.63 7.13 -13.94
C GLY A 206 14.51 7.17 -14.98
N GLY A 207 14.11 6.02 -15.51
CA GLY A 207 13.02 5.91 -16.48
C GLY A 207 11.68 6.40 -15.93
N GLY A 208 11.32 6.01 -14.70
CA GLY A 208 10.10 6.47 -14.04
C GLY A 208 10.09 7.99 -13.80
N LEU A 209 11.21 8.56 -13.37
CA LEU A 209 11.37 10.01 -13.17
C LEU A 209 11.23 10.79 -14.48
N VAL A 210 11.98 10.40 -15.51
CA VAL A 210 11.97 11.06 -16.82
C VAL A 210 10.59 10.96 -17.46
N LEU A 211 9.95 9.79 -17.37
CA LEU A 211 8.61 9.62 -17.91
C LEU A 211 7.61 10.54 -17.20
N ASP A 212 7.56 10.57 -15.88
CA ASP A 212 6.58 11.38 -15.15
C ASP A 212 6.80 12.89 -15.37
N LEU A 213 8.05 13.37 -15.38
CA LEU A 213 8.34 14.78 -15.66
C LEU A 213 8.00 15.19 -17.09
N SER A 214 8.11 14.28 -18.07
CA SER A 214 7.93 14.60 -19.50
C SER A 214 6.53 14.24 -20.04
N ALA A 215 5.85 13.22 -19.51
CA ALA A 215 4.61 12.67 -20.05
C ALA A 215 3.51 13.73 -20.15
N GLY A 216 3.41 14.62 -19.16
CA GLY A 216 2.48 15.74 -19.19
C GLY A 216 2.69 16.62 -20.43
N PHE A 217 3.92 17.10 -20.66
CA PHE A 217 4.26 17.94 -21.81
C PHE A 217 4.07 17.18 -23.14
N LEU A 218 4.51 15.92 -23.19
CA LEU A 218 4.42 15.10 -24.39
C LEU A 218 2.95 14.81 -24.79
N LEU A 219 2.04 14.62 -23.83
CA LEU A 219 0.61 14.44 -24.10
C LEU A 219 -0.11 15.75 -24.48
N PHE A 220 0.39 16.88 -23.97
CA PHE A 220 -0.23 18.19 -24.15
C PHE A 220 -0.19 18.66 -25.61
N PHE A 221 0.97 18.54 -26.27
CA PHE A 221 1.14 18.97 -27.67
C PHE A 221 0.69 17.88 -28.66
N ASP A 222 0.03 18.30 -29.75
CA ASP A 222 -0.54 17.37 -30.72
C ASP A 222 0.53 16.58 -31.50
N ALA A 223 1.70 17.19 -31.74
CA ALA A 223 2.81 16.58 -32.45
C ALA A 223 3.49 15.44 -31.66
N THR A 224 3.64 15.61 -30.35
CA THR A 224 4.32 14.64 -29.47
C THR A 224 3.37 13.61 -28.85
N ARG A 225 2.05 13.84 -28.91
CA ARG A 225 1.05 12.96 -28.30
C ARG A 225 1.14 11.49 -28.75
N PRO A 226 1.28 11.14 -30.04
CA PRO A 226 1.34 9.74 -30.44
C PRO A 226 2.51 8.99 -29.77
N LEU A 227 3.66 9.65 -29.65
CA LEU A 227 4.83 9.12 -28.96
C LEU A 227 4.56 8.94 -27.46
N ALA A 228 3.98 9.96 -26.83
CA ALA A 228 3.61 9.92 -25.42
C ALA A 228 2.64 8.77 -25.11
N LEU A 229 1.65 8.56 -25.98
CA LEU A 229 0.68 7.47 -25.84
C LEU A 229 1.37 6.10 -25.84
N VAL A 230 2.41 5.88 -26.65
CA VAL A 230 3.17 4.62 -26.64
C VAL A 230 3.87 4.41 -25.29
N PHE A 231 4.64 5.40 -24.83
CA PHE A 231 5.41 5.27 -23.59
C PHE A 231 4.52 5.15 -22.34
N VAL A 232 3.51 6.01 -22.23
CA VAL A 232 2.56 6.00 -21.11
C VAL A 232 1.78 4.67 -21.09
N THR A 233 1.35 4.19 -22.25
CA THR A 233 0.69 2.89 -22.37
C THR A 233 1.58 1.76 -21.90
N TYR A 234 2.83 1.73 -22.36
CA TYR A 234 3.80 0.72 -21.95
C TYR A 234 4.01 0.73 -20.44
N PHE A 235 4.22 1.91 -19.86
CA PHE A 235 4.38 2.10 -18.42
C PHE A 235 3.17 1.59 -17.61
N HIS A 236 1.95 1.91 -18.03
CA HIS A 236 0.75 1.41 -17.36
C HIS A 236 0.56 -0.09 -17.51
N CYS A 237 0.92 -0.65 -18.67
CA CYS A 237 0.93 -2.11 -18.84
C CYS A 237 1.94 -2.76 -17.89
N MET A 238 3.16 -2.23 -17.77
CA MET A 238 4.16 -2.72 -16.83
C MET A 238 3.66 -2.61 -15.38
N ASN A 239 3.15 -1.46 -14.97
CA ASN A 239 2.59 -1.26 -13.63
C ASN A 239 1.42 -2.20 -13.33
N SER A 240 0.58 -2.51 -14.31
CA SER A 240 -0.54 -3.46 -14.11
C SER A 240 -0.09 -4.90 -13.84
N GLN A 241 1.14 -5.24 -14.25
CA GLN A 241 1.75 -6.54 -13.97
C GLN A 241 2.53 -6.51 -12.66
N LEU A 242 3.19 -5.38 -12.35
CA LEU A 242 3.95 -5.19 -11.10
C LEU A 242 3.04 -5.02 -9.89
N PHE A 243 1.89 -4.41 -10.06
CA PHE A 243 1.01 -4.01 -8.97
C PHE A 243 -0.43 -4.40 -9.27
N SER A 244 -1.07 -5.05 -8.31
CA SER A 244 -2.51 -5.33 -8.34
C SER A 244 -3.32 -4.10 -7.88
N ILE A 245 -3.13 -2.94 -8.56
CA ILE A 245 -3.79 -1.68 -8.21
C ILE A 245 -5.05 -1.49 -9.09
N GLY A 246 -6.23 -1.57 -8.45
CA GLY A 246 -7.51 -0.85 -8.68
C GLY A 246 -8.14 -0.67 -10.07
N GLU A 247 -7.51 -1.08 -11.16
CA GLU A 247 -8.10 -1.12 -12.52
C GLU A 247 -7.60 -2.35 -13.32
N ALA A 248 -6.60 -3.07 -12.80
CA ALA A 248 -5.89 -4.14 -13.53
C ALA A 248 -6.59 -5.52 -13.50
N ARG A 249 -7.64 -5.73 -12.69
CA ARG A 249 -8.30 -7.03 -12.56
C ARG A 249 -9.17 -7.40 -13.78
N VAL A 250 -9.53 -6.43 -14.61
CA VAL A 250 -10.41 -6.62 -15.79
C VAL A 250 -9.72 -7.35 -16.95
N ARG A 251 -8.38 -7.57 -16.92
CA ARG A 251 -7.67 -8.23 -18.02
C ARG A 251 -7.83 -9.76 -18.08
N GLY A 252 -8.39 -10.40 -17.06
CA GLY A 252 -8.54 -11.87 -17.03
C GLY A 252 -9.68 -12.44 -17.87
N ALA A 253 -10.70 -11.64 -18.21
CA ALA A 253 -11.95 -12.15 -18.82
C ALA A 253 -12.13 -11.82 -20.31
N ALA A 254 -11.23 -11.02 -20.92
CA ALA A 254 -11.42 -10.49 -22.28
C ALA A 254 -10.32 -10.93 -23.28
N LEU A 255 -9.72 -12.10 -23.08
CA LEU A 255 -8.84 -12.74 -24.07
C LEU A 255 -9.66 -13.63 -25.01
N SER A 256 -10.46 -13.01 -25.87
CA SER A 256 -10.88 -13.63 -27.14
C SER A 256 -10.02 -13.02 -28.26
N PRO A 257 -9.38 -13.84 -29.12
CA PRO A 257 -8.44 -13.37 -30.12
C PRO A 257 -9.22 -12.75 -31.29
N GLY A 258 -9.38 -11.42 -31.28
CA GLY A 258 -10.06 -10.74 -32.39
C GLY A 258 -10.20 -9.23 -32.28
N VAL A 259 -10.03 -8.63 -31.10
CA VAL A 259 -10.17 -7.18 -30.93
C VAL A 259 -8.85 -6.57 -30.48
N LYS A 260 -8.12 -5.96 -31.41
CA LYS A 260 -6.99 -5.06 -31.11
C LYS A 260 -7.55 -3.76 -30.51
N LEU A 261 -7.83 -3.75 -29.22
CA LEU A 261 -8.06 -2.51 -28.45
C LEU A 261 -6.73 -2.06 -27.84
N PRO A 262 -6.24 -0.85 -28.15
CA PRO A 262 -5.09 -0.30 -27.43
C PRO A 262 -5.44 -0.10 -25.95
N PRO A 263 -4.46 -0.15 -25.03
CA PRO A 263 -4.72 -0.02 -23.60
C PRO A 263 -5.34 1.34 -23.26
N PRO A 264 -6.17 1.42 -22.21
CA PRO A 264 -6.89 2.63 -21.87
C PRO A 264 -5.93 3.69 -21.33
N VAL A 265 -5.78 4.79 -22.05
CA VAL A 265 -5.25 6.04 -21.49
C VAL A 265 -6.43 6.80 -20.88
N CYS A 266 -6.60 6.65 -19.56
CA CYS A 266 -7.53 7.44 -18.76
C CYS A 266 -7.04 8.89 -18.72
N VAL A 267 -7.94 9.82 -19.06
CA VAL A 267 -7.72 11.27 -19.10
C VAL A 267 -8.41 11.85 -17.88
N CYS A 268 -7.73 12.66 -17.07
CA CYS A 268 -8.00 12.93 -15.64
C CYS A 268 -8.25 14.44 -15.32
N VAL A 269 -8.70 14.93 -14.09
CA VAL A 269 -8.41 16.28 -13.40
C VAL A 269 -8.28 16.31 -11.87
N PRO A 270 -7.58 17.30 -11.20
CA PRO A 270 -7.61 17.43 -9.75
C PRO A 270 -7.90 18.86 -9.27
N VAL A 271 -8.42 18.91 -8.09
CA VAL A 271 -8.17 20.03 -7.21
C VAL A 271 -7.22 19.46 -6.16
N SER A 272 -5.97 19.92 -6.19
CA SER A 272 -4.99 19.58 -5.17
C SER A 272 -4.45 20.89 -4.61
N SER A 273 -5.30 21.58 -3.87
CA SER A 273 -4.92 22.71 -3.03
C SER A 273 -5.83 22.74 -1.80
N LEU A 274 -5.86 21.62 -1.06
CA LEU A 274 -6.26 21.70 0.34
C LEU A 274 -5.08 22.32 1.13
N PRO A 275 -5.34 23.10 2.19
CA PRO A 275 -4.29 23.72 2.99
C PRO A 275 -3.31 22.68 3.54
N PRO A 276 -2.07 23.09 3.94
CA PRO A 276 -1.07 22.16 4.46
C PRO A 276 -1.64 21.43 5.68
N SER A 277 -1.93 20.15 5.49
CA SER A 277 -2.58 19.30 6.48
C SER A 277 -1.50 18.58 7.30
N GLN A 278 -0.91 19.32 8.23
CA GLN A 278 0.24 18.85 9.02
C GLN A 278 -0.09 17.62 9.89
N GLY A 279 -1.35 17.43 10.26
CA GLY A 279 -1.79 16.36 11.16
C GLY A 279 -1.97 14.97 10.55
N TYR A 280 -1.94 14.88 9.21
CA TYR A 280 -1.98 13.58 8.51
C TYR A 280 -0.57 13.05 8.19
N ASN A 281 0.47 13.80 8.54
CA ASN A 281 1.84 13.52 8.15
C ASN A 281 2.50 12.60 9.17
N ASN A 282 2.72 11.34 8.79
CA ASN A 282 3.44 10.39 9.63
C ASN A 282 4.95 10.48 9.42
N TRP A 283 5.45 10.25 8.21
CA TRP A 283 6.79 10.66 7.73
C TRP A 283 6.76 11.11 6.27
N THR A 284 5.54 11.41 5.80
CA THR A 284 5.22 11.75 4.41
C THR A 284 4.28 12.94 4.44
N ASN A 285 4.35 13.80 3.44
CA ASN A 285 3.54 15.00 3.40
C ASN A 285 2.16 14.73 2.80
N GLY A 286 1.10 15.12 3.51
CA GLY A 286 -0.28 15.12 3.07
C GLY A 286 -1.10 13.88 3.43
N LEU A 287 -2.38 13.95 3.10
CA LEU A 287 -3.34 12.88 3.23
C LEU A 287 -3.01 11.70 2.30
N TYR A 288 -2.79 10.53 2.89
CA TYR A 288 -2.53 9.30 2.13
C TYR A 288 -3.68 8.94 1.20
N GLY A 289 -3.34 8.57 -0.04
CA GLY A 289 -4.32 8.23 -1.08
C GLY A 289 -4.98 9.44 -1.75
N TYR A 290 -4.69 10.67 -1.29
CA TYR A 290 -5.23 11.91 -1.85
C TYR A 290 -4.15 12.88 -2.37
N SER A 291 -2.87 12.52 -2.18
CA SER A 291 -1.72 13.19 -2.80
C SER A 291 -1.22 12.42 -4.03
N TRP A 292 -0.46 13.09 -4.90
CA TRP A 292 0.20 12.49 -6.08
C TRP A 292 1.57 11.89 -5.76
N ASP A 293 1.80 11.52 -4.50
CA ASP A 293 3.06 10.95 -4.01
C ASP A 293 3.10 9.45 -4.35
N MET A 294 3.14 9.14 -5.65
CA MET A 294 3.01 7.78 -6.15
C MET A 294 4.33 7.00 -6.07
N MET A 295 4.32 5.95 -5.26
CA MET A 295 5.39 4.94 -5.13
C MET A 295 6.74 5.46 -4.63
N VAL A 296 6.78 6.63 -3.99
CA VAL A 296 8.03 7.22 -3.46
C VAL A 296 8.50 6.53 -2.16
N HIS A 297 7.63 5.76 -1.51
CA HIS A 297 7.93 5.13 -0.23
C HIS A 297 7.63 3.62 -0.24
N SER A 298 8.63 2.80 0.09
CA SER A 298 8.46 1.42 0.53
C SER A 298 8.45 1.39 2.06
N ARG A 299 7.49 0.69 2.65
CA ARG A 299 7.34 0.56 4.10
C ARG A 299 7.36 -0.91 4.49
N PHE A 300 8.21 -1.27 5.43
CA PHE A 300 8.30 -2.62 5.96
C PHE A 300 8.10 -2.62 7.47
N HIS A 301 7.11 -3.39 7.92
CA HIS A 301 6.69 -3.42 9.31
C HIS A 301 7.19 -4.69 9.96
N GLN A 302 8.00 -4.54 11.00
CA GLN A 302 8.60 -5.67 11.70
C GLN A 302 7.77 -6.10 12.91
N HIS A 303 7.28 -5.13 13.68
CA HIS A 303 6.57 -5.34 14.92
C HIS A 303 5.39 -4.39 15.02
N VAL A 304 4.22 -4.94 15.33
CA VAL A 304 2.99 -4.18 15.57
C VAL A 304 2.30 -4.82 16.76
N LYS A 305 2.23 -4.09 17.86
CA LYS A 305 1.63 -4.54 19.12
C LYS A 305 0.60 -3.53 19.58
N ILE A 306 -0.57 -4.03 19.98
CA ILE A 306 -1.63 -3.24 20.59
C ILE A 306 -1.82 -3.75 22.00
N THR A 307 -1.69 -2.84 22.96
CA THR A 307 -1.88 -3.15 24.38
C THR A 307 -3.06 -2.33 24.89
N TYR A 308 -3.94 -2.95 25.65
CA TYR A 308 -4.98 -2.23 26.39
C TYR A 308 -4.71 -2.32 27.89
N ARG A 309 -5.15 -1.29 28.61
CA ARG A 309 -5.20 -1.27 30.07
C ARG A 309 -6.58 -0.84 30.51
N ASP A 310 -7.27 -1.63 31.33
CA ASP A 310 -8.52 -1.18 31.92
C ASP A 310 -8.23 -0.18 33.05
N GLY A 311 -8.79 1.02 32.94
CA GLY A 311 -8.70 2.05 33.97
C GLY A 311 -9.38 1.68 35.29
N LEU A 312 -10.33 0.74 35.29
CA LEU A 312 -11.00 0.28 36.52
C LEU A 312 -10.24 -0.85 37.21
N THR A 313 -9.95 -1.94 36.51
CA THR A 313 -9.32 -3.14 37.11
C THR A 313 -7.80 -3.03 37.15
N GLY A 314 -7.20 -2.18 36.31
CA GLY A 314 -5.76 -2.12 36.10
C GLY A 314 -5.22 -3.27 35.25
N GLU A 315 -6.08 -4.19 34.79
CA GLU A 315 -5.70 -5.33 33.95
C GLU A 315 -5.10 -4.85 32.63
N VAL A 316 -4.00 -5.48 32.22
CA VAL A 316 -3.30 -5.20 30.98
C VAL A 316 -3.43 -6.43 30.08
N GLY A 317 -3.80 -6.22 28.84
CA GLY A 317 -3.90 -7.29 27.85
C GLY A 317 -3.49 -6.85 26.46
N TYR A 318 -3.45 -7.82 25.55
CA TYR A 318 -3.00 -7.63 24.18
C TYR A 318 -4.13 -7.83 23.19
N LEU A 319 -4.12 -7.04 22.12
CA LEU A 319 -5.05 -7.18 21.00
C LEU A 319 -4.28 -7.54 19.75
N LYS A 320 -4.80 -8.52 19.02
CA LYS A 320 -4.31 -8.85 17.69
C LYS A 320 -4.44 -7.59 16.79
N PRO A 321 -3.39 -7.15 16.09
CA PRO A 321 -3.43 -5.91 15.31
C PRO A 321 -4.58 -5.79 14.29
N GLY A 322 -5.04 -6.91 13.73
CA GLY A 322 -6.17 -6.96 12.79
C GLY A 322 -7.54 -7.19 13.42
N VAL A 323 -7.69 -7.11 14.74
CA VAL A 323 -8.99 -7.32 15.40
C VAL A 323 -9.98 -6.23 14.98
N PHE A 324 -11.21 -6.59 14.60
CA PHE A 324 -12.23 -5.63 14.17
C PHE A 324 -11.86 -4.75 12.95
N THR A 325 -10.82 -5.07 12.17
CA THR A 325 -10.51 -4.32 10.93
C THR A 325 -10.01 -5.25 9.84
N GLN A 326 -10.48 -5.02 8.60
CA GLN A 326 -10.00 -5.74 7.42
C GLN A 326 -8.77 -5.09 6.79
N SER A 327 -8.54 -3.80 7.07
CA SER A 327 -7.39 -3.09 6.53
C SER A 327 -6.20 -3.16 7.47
N ARG A 328 -5.01 -3.27 6.90
CA ARG A 328 -3.74 -3.10 7.61
C ARG A 328 -3.19 -1.67 7.52
N ARG A 329 -3.83 -0.78 6.76
CA ARG A 329 -3.30 0.58 6.49
C ARG A 329 -3.30 1.48 7.72
N TRP A 330 -4.09 1.15 8.74
CA TRP A 330 -4.23 2.00 9.93
C TRP A 330 -2.91 2.22 10.66
N LYS A 331 -1.98 1.25 10.63
CA LYS A 331 -0.69 1.32 11.31
C LYS A 331 0.26 2.35 10.72
N ASP A 332 0.01 2.83 9.51
CA ASP A 332 0.88 3.77 8.81
C ASP A 332 0.48 5.24 8.99
N HIS A 333 -0.71 5.52 9.54
CA HIS A 333 -1.31 6.86 9.56
C HIS A 333 -1.88 7.23 10.94
N ALA A 334 -1.52 8.41 11.45
CA ALA A 334 -1.93 8.86 12.77
C ALA A 334 -3.44 9.04 12.91
N ASP A 335 -4.08 9.57 11.88
CA ASP A 335 -5.53 9.74 11.86
C ASP A 335 -6.27 8.39 11.94
N MET A 336 -5.73 7.34 11.28
CA MET A 336 -6.25 5.99 11.37
C MET A 336 -5.96 5.35 12.72
N LEU A 337 -4.76 5.50 13.28
CA LEU A 337 -4.45 5.05 14.63
C LEU A 337 -5.41 5.66 15.66
N LYS A 338 -5.68 6.96 15.55
CA LYS A 338 -6.65 7.65 16.41
C LYS A 338 -8.07 7.10 16.23
N GLN A 339 -8.52 6.95 14.98
CA GLN A 339 -9.85 6.36 14.68
C GLN A 339 -9.96 4.93 15.22
N TYR A 340 -8.91 4.12 15.05
CA TYR A 340 -8.89 2.75 15.53
C TYR A 340 -8.94 2.68 17.06
N SER A 341 -8.12 3.49 17.75
CA SER A 341 -8.16 3.58 19.22
C SER A 341 -9.54 3.99 19.75
N THR A 342 -10.20 4.93 19.08
CA THR A 342 -11.55 5.40 19.46
C THR A 342 -12.61 4.33 19.20
N CYS A 343 -12.47 3.57 18.11
CA CYS A 343 -13.36 2.45 17.84
C CYS A 343 -13.18 1.32 18.85
N LEU A 344 -11.93 0.92 19.12
CA LEU A 344 -11.62 -0.10 20.11
C LEU A 344 -12.13 0.30 21.50
N SER A 345 -12.02 1.56 21.90
CA SER A 345 -12.54 2.02 23.19
C SER A 345 -14.07 1.93 23.31
N GLN A 346 -14.80 1.93 22.19
CA GLN A 346 -16.25 1.73 22.15
C GLN A 346 -16.65 0.24 22.11
N LEU A 347 -15.81 -0.62 21.53
CA LEU A 347 -16.10 -2.06 21.38
C LEU A 347 -15.68 -2.88 22.60
N LEU A 348 -14.52 -2.57 23.20
CA LEU A 348 -13.96 -3.32 24.32
C LEU A 348 -14.86 -3.43 25.58
N PRO A 349 -15.75 -2.46 25.89
CA PRO A 349 -16.74 -2.64 26.97
C PRO A 349 -17.67 -3.84 26.79
N ARG A 350 -17.88 -4.33 25.56
CA ARG A 350 -18.63 -5.57 25.31
C ARG A 350 -17.89 -6.84 25.73
N TYR A 351 -16.59 -6.74 25.95
CA TYR A 351 -15.68 -7.82 26.32
C TYR A 351 -15.13 -7.62 27.74
N ASN A 352 -15.91 -7.02 28.64
CA ASN A 352 -15.59 -6.78 30.04
C ASN A 352 -14.45 -5.79 30.32
N VAL A 353 -14.04 -4.97 29.35
CA VAL A 353 -13.03 -3.92 29.56
C VAL A 353 -13.74 -2.57 29.63
N SER A 354 -13.94 -2.06 30.84
CA SER A 354 -14.88 -0.95 31.07
C SER A 354 -14.29 0.42 30.71
N GLN A 355 -13.03 0.69 31.10
CA GLN A 355 -12.34 1.94 30.81
C GLN A 355 -11.06 1.70 30.01
N PRO A 356 -11.16 1.29 28.73
CA PRO A 356 -10.00 0.94 27.92
C PRO A 356 -9.11 2.16 27.63
N GLN A 357 -7.85 2.08 28.06
CA GLN A 357 -6.73 2.88 27.59
C GLN A 357 -5.97 2.06 26.55
N ILE A 358 -5.58 2.65 25.42
CA ILE A 358 -5.04 1.88 24.29
C ILE A 358 -3.70 2.45 23.84
N TYR A 359 -2.71 1.58 23.80
CA TYR A 359 -1.32 1.87 23.49
C TYR A 359 -0.91 1.10 22.24
N PHE A 360 -0.19 1.78 21.35
CA PHE A 360 0.29 1.21 20.09
C PHE A 360 1.81 1.22 20.07
N ASP A 361 2.39 0.09 19.73
CA ASP A 361 3.81 -0.03 19.43
C ASP A 361 3.98 -0.50 17.98
N VAL A 362 4.38 0.41 17.10
CA VAL A 362 4.47 0.19 15.66
C VAL A 362 5.87 0.51 15.18
N TRP A 363 6.56 -0.53 14.71
CA TRP A 363 7.91 -0.45 14.14
C TRP A 363 7.86 -0.56 12.64
N VAL A 364 8.44 0.45 11.97
CA VAL A 364 8.47 0.49 10.52
C VAL A 364 9.81 0.99 10.03
N SER A 365 10.31 0.36 8.97
CA SER A 365 11.39 0.86 8.12
C SER A 365 10.77 1.49 6.89
N ILE A 366 11.33 2.62 6.46
CA ILE A 366 10.96 3.32 5.23
C ILE A 366 12.17 3.46 4.32
N ASN A 367 12.05 3.01 3.07
CA ASN A 367 13.11 3.09 2.05
C ASN A 367 14.46 2.56 2.57
N ASP A 368 14.47 1.33 3.08
CA ASP A 368 15.63 0.58 3.58
C ASP A 368 16.45 1.24 4.71
N ARG A 369 15.84 2.16 5.47
CA ARG A 369 16.42 2.67 6.73
C ARG A 369 16.29 1.64 7.86
N PHE A 370 16.86 1.96 9.02
CA PHE A 370 16.61 1.22 10.27
C PHE A 370 15.11 1.02 10.53
N GLN A 371 14.76 -0.08 11.19
CA GLN A 371 13.46 -0.21 11.86
C GLN A 371 13.43 0.76 13.03
N GLN A 372 12.44 1.65 13.07
CA GLN A 372 12.24 2.56 14.17
C GLN A 372 10.76 2.68 14.52
N ARG A 373 10.47 3.16 15.72
CA ARG A 373 9.09 3.40 16.16
C ARG A 373 8.47 4.57 15.41
N LEU A 374 7.20 4.40 15.08
CA LEU A 374 6.36 5.44 14.50
C LEU A 374 5.54 6.19 15.57
N VAL A 375 5.15 5.49 16.64
CA VAL A 375 4.23 5.98 17.68
C VAL A 375 4.92 5.85 19.03
N ASP A 376 4.76 6.83 19.92
CA ASP A 376 5.20 6.70 21.31
C ASP A 376 4.31 5.67 22.06
N PRO A 377 4.86 4.51 22.47
CA PRO A 377 4.08 3.43 23.07
C PRO A 377 3.57 3.77 24.49
N ARG A 378 3.99 4.90 25.08
CA ARG A 378 3.61 5.32 26.44
C ARG A 378 2.33 6.16 26.46
N VAL A 379 1.84 6.58 25.30
CA VAL A 379 0.70 7.49 25.19
C VAL A 379 -0.60 6.69 25.02
N ASP A 380 -1.63 7.01 25.81
CA ASP A 380 -2.99 6.52 25.59
C ASP A 380 -3.61 7.25 24.39
N LEU A 381 -3.69 6.56 23.25
CA LEU A 381 -4.19 7.15 22.01
C LEU A 381 -5.69 7.45 22.07
N VAL A 382 -6.45 6.85 22.99
CA VAL A 382 -7.88 7.18 23.17
C VAL A 382 -8.04 8.63 23.63
N ARG A 383 -7.18 9.08 24.55
CA ARG A 383 -7.21 10.46 25.12
C ARG A 383 -6.28 11.43 24.39
N ALA A 384 -5.31 10.93 23.65
CA ALA A 384 -4.34 11.78 22.95
C ALA A 384 -5.00 12.76 21.97
N PRO A 385 -4.56 14.03 21.91
CA PRO A 385 -5.10 14.99 20.96
C PRO A 385 -4.67 14.61 19.54
N TRP A 386 -5.56 14.87 18.58
CA TRP A 386 -5.27 14.78 17.16
C TRP A 386 -6.06 15.84 16.41
N SER A 387 -5.41 16.50 15.44
CA SER A 387 -6.02 17.53 14.61
C SER A 387 -5.41 17.45 13.21
N PRO A 388 -6.18 17.61 12.12
CA PRO A 388 -5.65 17.63 10.77
C PRO A 388 -4.71 18.82 10.48
N TRP A 389 -4.78 19.87 11.31
CA TRP A 389 -4.08 21.14 11.10
C TRP A 389 -2.82 21.32 11.96
N GLN A 390 -2.60 20.45 12.94
CA GLN A 390 -1.47 20.56 13.87
C GLN A 390 -0.61 19.29 13.81
N PRO A 391 0.70 19.39 14.06
CA PRO A 391 1.57 18.22 14.21
C PRO A 391 1.06 17.32 15.34
N THR A 392 1.14 16.01 15.12
CA THR A 392 0.67 15.03 16.09
C THR A 392 1.75 14.77 17.15
N PRO A 393 1.52 15.10 18.44
CA PRO A 393 2.60 15.12 19.45
C PRO A 393 3.10 13.73 19.87
N TRP A 394 2.30 12.68 19.63
CA TRP A 394 2.60 11.30 20.00
C TRP A 394 3.22 10.48 18.85
N LEU A 395 3.46 11.11 17.70
CA LEU A 395 4.26 10.51 16.62
C LEU A 395 5.73 10.80 16.83
N LEU A 396 6.56 9.78 16.62
CA LEU A 396 8.01 9.91 16.72
C LEU A 396 8.60 10.35 15.37
N PRO A 397 9.61 11.25 15.37
CA PRO A 397 10.19 11.78 14.15
C PRO A 397 10.96 10.71 13.37
N LEU A 398 11.03 10.86 12.04
CA LEU A 398 11.92 10.02 11.23
C LEU A 398 13.38 10.38 11.55
N LEU A 399 14.22 9.39 11.88
CA LEU A 399 15.63 9.59 12.18
C LEU A 399 16.43 9.81 10.88
N LEU A 400 16.24 10.98 10.26
CA LEU A 400 16.84 11.33 8.97
C LEU A 400 18.37 11.34 9.01
N GLU A 401 18.96 11.68 10.16
CA GLU A 401 20.41 11.64 10.42
C GLU A 401 21.02 10.25 10.24
N LEU A 402 20.23 9.19 10.37
CA LEU A 402 20.68 7.82 10.16
C LEU A 402 20.53 7.36 8.70
N SER A 403 20.01 8.20 7.79
CA SER A 403 19.86 7.83 6.38
C SER A 403 21.17 7.41 5.69
N PRO A 404 22.34 8.01 5.97
CA PRO A 404 23.61 7.57 5.39
C PRO A 404 24.00 6.13 5.74
N TRP A 405 23.43 5.54 6.80
CA TRP A 405 23.74 4.18 7.20
C TRP A 405 23.25 3.12 6.22
N ARG A 406 22.33 3.44 5.29
CA ARG A 406 21.77 2.45 4.35
C ARG A 406 22.81 1.61 3.62
N GLN A 407 23.86 2.26 3.09
CA GLN A 407 24.96 1.56 2.42
C GLN A 407 25.67 0.63 3.39
N ARG A 408 25.93 1.11 4.61
CA ARG A 408 26.54 0.30 5.67
C ARG A 408 25.67 -0.88 6.09
N LEU A 409 24.34 -0.73 6.15
CA LEU A 409 23.42 -1.82 6.46
C LEU A 409 23.45 -2.90 5.38
N GLN A 410 23.50 -2.50 4.11
CA GLN A 410 23.63 -3.42 2.97
C GLN A 410 24.99 -4.15 2.97
N GLU A 411 26.08 -3.45 3.29
CA GLU A 411 27.40 -4.05 3.47
C GLU A 411 27.44 -5.08 4.61
N LEU A 412 26.76 -4.77 5.73
CA LEU A 412 26.68 -5.70 6.86
C LEU A 412 25.86 -6.93 6.48
N GLU A 413 24.74 -6.78 5.77
CA GLU A 413 23.94 -7.91 5.27
C GLU A 413 24.71 -8.77 4.25
N SER A 414 25.50 -8.17 3.37
CA SER A 414 26.25 -8.91 2.34
C SER A 414 27.41 -9.74 2.90
N GLN A 415 27.89 -9.41 4.10
CA GLN A 415 28.91 -10.17 4.82
C GLN A 415 28.34 -11.39 5.57
N LEU A 416 27.02 -11.50 5.71
CA LEU A 416 26.38 -12.62 6.39
C LEU A 416 26.30 -13.85 5.49
N ASP A 417 26.42 -15.01 6.11
CA ASP A 417 26.17 -16.29 5.44
C ASP A 417 24.71 -16.35 4.96
N GLY A 418 24.45 -17.08 3.86
CA GLY A 418 23.13 -17.12 3.22
C GLY A 418 21.97 -17.64 4.09
N HIS A 419 22.26 -18.17 5.27
CA HIS A 419 21.30 -18.69 6.24
C HIS A 419 21.11 -17.80 7.48
N THR A 420 21.91 -16.74 7.62
CA THR A 420 21.81 -15.77 8.72
C THR A 420 21.09 -14.54 8.22
N ASP A 421 20.00 -14.18 8.89
CA ASP A 421 19.27 -12.96 8.62
C ASP A 421 19.62 -11.88 9.65
N ALA A 422 19.54 -10.61 9.22
CA ALA A 422 19.72 -9.45 10.08
C ALA A 422 18.47 -8.58 10.15
N VAL A 423 18.22 -8.02 11.33
CA VAL A 423 17.25 -6.94 11.53
C VAL A 423 17.95 -5.78 12.22
N PHE A 424 17.95 -4.63 11.56
CA PHE A 424 18.55 -3.40 12.07
C PHE A 424 17.51 -2.51 12.72
N ILE A 425 17.79 -2.07 13.95
CA ILE A 425 16.88 -1.31 14.78
C ILE A 425 17.54 -0.02 15.24
N ALA A 426 16.76 1.06 15.26
CA ALA A 426 17.07 2.31 15.92
C ALA A 426 15.91 2.69 16.84
N ASP A 427 16.17 2.81 18.15
CA ASP A 427 15.14 3.20 19.14
C ASP A 427 15.52 4.48 19.87
N PHE A 428 14.51 5.17 20.40
CA PHE A 428 14.65 6.48 21.02
C PHE A 428 15.10 6.37 22.49
N PRO A 429 15.81 7.39 23.01
CA PRO A 429 16.20 7.46 24.43
C PRO A 429 15.04 7.23 25.40
N GLY A 430 15.26 6.36 26.39
CA GLY A 430 14.28 6.07 27.44
C GLY A 430 13.12 5.17 27.01
N LEU A 431 13.14 4.63 25.79
CA LEU A 431 12.24 3.56 25.33
C LEU A 431 12.93 2.21 25.41
N HIS A 432 12.13 1.14 25.35
CA HIS A 432 12.65 -0.24 25.33
C HIS A 432 11.85 -1.15 24.41
N LEU A 433 12.55 -1.98 23.66
CA LEU A 433 11.95 -3.02 22.83
C LEU A 433 11.86 -4.31 23.63
N GLU A 434 10.64 -4.77 23.89
CA GLU A 434 10.38 -6.12 24.38
C GLU A 434 10.20 -7.06 23.19
N ASN A 435 10.98 -8.15 23.15
CA ASN A 435 10.84 -9.17 22.12
C ASN A 435 10.99 -10.57 22.70
N PHE A 436 10.35 -11.53 22.04
CA PHE A 436 10.48 -12.96 22.34
C PHE A 436 11.31 -13.63 21.24
N VAL A 437 12.35 -14.36 21.62
CA VAL A 437 13.14 -15.16 20.68
C VAL A 437 12.50 -16.54 20.58
N SER A 438 11.91 -16.87 19.41
CA SER A 438 11.35 -18.22 19.20
C SER A 438 12.42 -19.31 19.31
N GLU A 439 12.05 -20.49 19.80
CA GLU A 439 12.91 -21.68 19.80
C GLU A 439 13.33 -22.11 18.38
N ASP A 440 12.54 -21.75 17.37
CA ASP A 440 12.84 -21.98 15.95
C ASP A 440 14.03 -21.15 15.44
N LEU A 441 14.44 -20.12 16.19
CA LEU A 441 15.53 -19.22 15.83
C LEU A 441 16.81 -19.66 16.54
N GLY A 442 17.74 -20.18 15.75
CA GLY A 442 19.05 -20.63 16.23
C GLY A 442 20.07 -19.49 16.21
N ASN A 443 21.00 -19.53 17.17
CA ASN A 443 22.16 -18.62 17.24
C ASN A 443 21.78 -17.13 17.20
N THR A 444 20.70 -16.76 17.91
CA THR A 444 20.22 -15.38 17.96
C THR A 444 21.16 -14.52 18.80
N SER A 445 21.79 -13.53 18.19
CA SER A 445 22.66 -12.57 18.88
C SER A 445 22.21 -11.14 18.64
N LEU A 446 22.53 -10.28 19.60
CA LEU A 446 22.35 -8.83 19.51
C LEU A 446 23.71 -8.16 19.51
N ARG A 447 23.91 -7.20 18.60
CA ARG A 447 25.14 -6.39 18.52
C ARG A 447 24.80 -4.91 18.40
N VAL A 448 25.48 -4.09 19.18
CA VAL A 448 25.30 -2.63 19.18
C VAL A 448 26.14 -2.01 18.05
N LEU A 449 25.49 -1.19 17.23
CA LEU A 449 26.11 -0.50 16.09
C LEU A 449 26.46 0.96 16.41
N ARG A 450 25.67 1.62 17.27
CA ARG A 450 25.90 2.98 17.75
C ARG A 450 25.13 3.20 19.06
N GLY A 451 25.71 3.94 19.99
CA GLY A 451 25.06 4.27 21.27
C GLY A 451 25.27 3.21 22.35
N GLU A 452 24.41 3.20 23.35
CA GLU A 452 24.46 2.28 24.48
C GLU A 452 23.06 1.71 24.76
N VAL A 453 23.00 0.40 25.00
CA VAL A 453 21.76 -0.30 25.33
C VAL A 453 21.93 -1.17 26.56
N LEU A 454 20.88 -1.25 27.38
CA LEU A 454 20.81 -2.17 28.50
C LEU A 454 19.88 -3.33 28.12
N VAL A 455 20.44 -4.55 28.05
CA VAL A 455 19.67 -5.76 27.75
C VAL A 455 19.28 -6.45 29.06
N GLU A 456 17.98 -6.58 29.28
CA GLU A 456 17.37 -7.27 30.41
C GLU A 456 16.82 -8.62 29.94
N LEU A 457 17.32 -9.72 30.50
CA LEU A 457 16.79 -11.07 30.30
C LEU A 457 15.75 -11.32 31.39
N VAL A 458 14.46 -11.28 31.01
CA VAL A 458 13.33 -11.19 31.95
C VAL A 458 13.27 -12.40 32.89
N GLU A 459 13.47 -13.61 32.36
CA GLU A 459 13.41 -14.85 33.14
C GLU A 459 14.64 -15.05 34.03
N GLN A 460 15.80 -14.56 33.61
CA GLN A 460 17.07 -14.74 34.32
C GLN A 460 17.34 -13.62 35.33
N GLN A 461 16.50 -12.57 35.36
CA GLN A 461 16.71 -11.34 36.11
C GLN A 461 18.13 -10.77 35.96
N HIS A 462 18.70 -10.92 34.76
CA HIS A 462 20.07 -10.53 34.46
C HIS A 462 20.07 -9.36 33.48
N ASN A 463 20.73 -8.27 33.88
CA ASN A 463 20.84 -7.05 33.09
C ASN A 463 22.29 -6.85 32.66
N ARG A 464 22.51 -6.60 31.37
CA ARG A 464 23.83 -6.37 30.81
C ARG A 464 23.83 -5.10 29.96
N SER A 465 24.67 -4.13 30.29
CA SER A 465 24.91 -2.98 29.43
C SER A 465 25.84 -3.39 28.29
N LEU A 466 25.54 -2.94 27.08
CA LEU A 466 26.32 -3.15 25.88
C LEU A 466 26.61 -1.80 25.22
N ARG A 467 27.87 -1.58 24.91
CA ARG A 467 28.37 -0.39 24.20
C ARG A 467 28.61 -0.70 22.73
N GLU A 468 28.86 0.35 21.95
CA GLU A 468 29.16 0.24 20.52
C GLU A 468 30.21 -0.83 20.21
N GLY A 469 29.88 -1.72 19.27
CA GLY A 469 30.72 -2.83 18.85
C GLY A 469 30.53 -4.10 19.69
N GLU A 470 30.04 -3.99 20.92
CA GLU A 470 29.77 -5.14 21.79
C GLU A 470 28.48 -5.87 21.38
N GLY A 471 28.42 -7.15 21.73
CA GLY A 471 27.24 -7.97 21.49
C GLY A 471 27.11 -9.09 22.52
N MET A 472 25.93 -9.69 22.55
CA MET A 472 25.65 -10.85 23.39
C MET A 472 24.76 -11.85 22.66
N GLN A 473 24.88 -13.11 23.06
CA GLN A 473 23.94 -14.15 22.64
C GLN A 473 22.66 -14.04 23.46
N LEU A 474 21.52 -14.26 22.80
CA LEU A 474 20.21 -14.25 23.41
C LEU A 474 19.68 -15.68 23.51
N PRO A 475 19.18 -16.09 24.69
CA PRO A 475 18.60 -17.41 24.86
C PRO A 475 17.32 -17.54 24.03
N ALA A 476 17.15 -18.68 23.37
CA ALA A 476 15.91 -19.00 22.67
C ALA A 476 14.81 -19.38 23.68
N GLY A 477 13.55 -19.15 23.31
CA GLY A 477 12.38 -19.44 24.14
C GLY A 477 12.13 -18.45 25.28
N GLN A 478 12.83 -17.29 25.30
CA GLN A 478 12.72 -16.31 26.39
C GLN A 478 12.41 -14.89 25.89
N TYR A 479 11.83 -14.08 26.78
CA TYR A 479 11.67 -12.64 26.57
C TYR A 479 12.91 -11.87 26.99
N HIS A 480 13.27 -10.86 26.20
CA HIS A 480 14.25 -9.86 26.56
C HIS A 480 13.74 -8.45 26.30
N LYS A 481 14.27 -7.49 27.07
CA LYS A 481 14.01 -6.06 26.88
C LYS A 481 15.32 -5.36 26.56
N VAL A 482 15.35 -4.61 25.47
CA VAL A 482 16.49 -3.77 25.09
C VAL A 482 16.11 -2.33 25.38
N HIS A 483 16.70 -1.75 26.43
CA HIS A 483 16.47 -0.37 26.83
C HIS A 483 17.51 0.55 26.19
N THR A 484 17.07 1.64 25.57
CA THR A 484 17.96 2.67 25.04
C THR A 484 18.33 3.64 26.16
N VAL A 485 19.58 3.54 26.65
CA VAL A 485 20.06 4.32 27.79
C VAL A 485 20.90 5.54 27.40
N SER A 486 21.34 5.63 26.16
CA SER A 486 22.07 6.78 25.63
C SER A 486 21.19 8.02 25.48
N ALA A 487 21.83 9.20 25.45
CA ALA A 487 21.15 10.48 25.21
C ALA A 487 20.69 10.66 23.75
N GLU A 488 21.36 9.98 22.82
CA GLU A 488 20.98 9.89 21.40
C GLU A 488 20.32 8.53 21.11
N PRO A 489 19.60 8.37 19.99
CA PRO A 489 19.06 7.08 19.57
C PRO A 489 20.15 5.99 19.49
N SER A 490 19.87 4.81 20.03
CA SER A 490 20.77 3.65 19.92
C SER A 490 20.40 2.82 18.72
N CYS A 491 21.43 2.43 17.96
CA CYS A 491 21.31 1.53 16.82
C CYS A 491 21.91 0.18 17.18
N TYR A 492 21.17 -0.89 16.93
CA TYR A 492 21.62 -2.25 17.17
C TYR A 492 21.05 -3.18 16.10
N MET A 493 21.67 -4.34 15.94
CA MET A 493 21.20 -5.36 15.03
C MET A 493 21.00 -6.68 15.76
N TYR A 494 19.98 -7.41 15.32
CA TYR A 494 19.82 -8.82 15.63
C TYR A 494 20.34 -9.64 14.46
N LEU A 495 21.09 -10.69 14.79
CA LEU A 495 21.49 -11.74 13.86
C LEU A 495 20.85 -13.03 14.32
N TYR A 496 20.22 -13.77 13.42
CA TYR A 496 19.59 -15.04 13.75
C TYR A 496 19.58 -15.99 12.55
N VAL A 497 19.52 -17.29 12.83
CA VAL A 497 19.39 -18.34 11.82
C VAL A 497 18.01 -18.96 11.96
N ASN A 498 17.21 -18.94 10.88
CA ASN A 498 15.93 -19.64 10.87
C ASN A 498 16.17 -21.15 10.71
N THR A 499 16.19 -21.88 11.83
CA THR A 499 16.54 -23.31 11.83
C THR A 499 15.49 -24.16 11.12
N THR A 500 14.22 -23.77 11.21
CA THR A 500 13.10 -24.45 10.54
C THR A 500 13.19 -24.32 9.03
N ALA A 501 13.49 -23.11 8.51
CA ALA A 501 13.72 -22.91 7.08
C ALA A 501 14.93 -23.69 6.58
N LEU A 502 16.03 -23.69 7.36
CA LEU A 502 17.25 -24.43 7.03
C LEU A 502 17.03 -25.95 7.03
N ALA A 503 16.26 -26.47 7.98
CA ALA A 503 15.88 -27.88 8.03
C ALA A 503 14.99 -28.26 6.83
N LEU A 504 14.05 -27.39 6.46
CA LEU A 504 13.21 -27.56 5.29
C LEU A 504 14.03 -27.60 4.00
N GLU A 505 14.97 -26.68 3.82
CA GLU A 505 15.88 -26.66 2.67
C GLU A 505 16.68 -27.96 2.59
N ARG A 506 17.31 -28.40 3.69
CA ARG A 506 18.06 -29.67 3.72
C ARG A 506 17.19 -30.88 3.35
N ASN A 507 15.95 -30.92 3.85
CA ASN A 507 15.01 -32.00 3.53
C ASN A 507 14.61 -31.97 2.05
N LEU A 508 14.39 -30.78 1.47
CA LEU A 508 14.09 -30.64 0.04
C LEU A 508 15.26 -31.05 -0.84
N THR A 509 16.49 -30.65 -0.51
CA THR A 509 17.70 -31.07 -1.25
C THR A 509 17.86 -32.58 -1.19
N ARG A 510 17.69 -33.19 0.00
CA ARG A 510 17.73 -34.65 0.17
C ARG A 510 16.65 -35.37 -0.65
N LEU A 511 15.44 -34.82 -0.72
CA LEU A 511 14.36 -35.37 -1.55
C LEU A 511 14.68 -35.29 -3.05
N GLN A 512 15.33 -34.21 -3.49
CA GLN A 512 15.79 -34.06 -4.87
C GLN A 512 16.88 -35.08 -5.21
N GLU A 513 17.89 -35.23 -4.34
CA GLU A 513 18.95 -36.23 -4.50
C GLU A 513 18.39 -37.66 -4.57
N LEU A 514 17.45 -38.01 -3.67
CA LEU A 514 16.78 -39.32 -3.69
C LEU A 514 15.98 -39.52 -4.99
N ARG A 515 15.29 -38.48 -5.47
CA ARG A 515 14.56 -38.54 -6.73
C ARG A 515 15.50 -38.77 -7.91
N GLU A 516 16.65 -38.10 -7.95
CA GLU A 516 17.67 -38.28 -8.98
C GLU A 516 18.31 -39.68 -8.91
N GLN A 517 18.56 -40.21 -7.71
CA GLN A 517 19.07 -41.57 -7.50
C GLN A 517 18.09 -42.64 -7.99
N VAL A 518 16.80 -42.48 -7.69
CA VAL A 518 15.73 -43.36 -8.19
C VAL A 518 15.62 -43.25 -9.72
N GLN A 519 15.75 -42.04 -10.27
CA GLN A 519 15.64 -41.80 -11.71
C GLN A 519 16.86 -42.30 -12.50
N ASN A 520 18.05 -42.31 -11.89
CA ASN A 520 19.29 -42.82 -12.47
C ASN A 520 19.53 -44.32 -12.23
N GLY A 521 18.59 -45.02 -11.58
CA GLY A 521 18.63 -46.48 -11.41
C GLY A 521 19.72 -46.99 -10.47
N THR A 522 20.29 -46.14 -9.61
CA THR A 522 21.35 -46.49 -8.65
C THR A 522 20.85 -46.60 -7.21
N GLY A 523 19.56 -46.89 -7.02
CA GLY A 523 18.96 -47.08 -5.71
C GLY A 523 18.97 -48.55 -5.29
N ASP A 524 19.83 -48.92 -4.35
CA ASP A 524 19.65 -50.14 -3.57
C ASP A 524 18.32 -50.07 -2.80
N GLU A 525 17.62 -51.20 -2.69
CA GLU A 525 16.37 -51.34 -1.94
C GLU A 525 16.52 -50.80 -0.51
N VAL A 526 15.75 -49.78 -0.16
CA VAL A 526 15.58 -49.33 1.22
C VAL A 526 14.89 -50.46 2.00
N PRO A 527 15.44 -50.97 3.12
CA PRO A 527 14.80 -52.05 3.85
C PRO A 527 13.48 -51.55 4.45
N ALA A 528 12.40 -52.26 4.12
CA ALA A 528 11.06 -52.02 4.65
C ALA A 528 11.06 -52.14 6.17
N GLY A 529 11.06 -51.00 6.86
CA GLY A 529 10.78 -50.91 8.30
C GLY A 529 9.35 -51.38 8.56
N LYS A 530 9.22 -52.36 9.45
CA LYS A 530 7.99 -53.05 9.86
C LYS A 530 6.80 -52.09 10.02
N GLY A 531 5.70 -52.42 9.31
CA GLY A 531 4.43 -51.72 9.39
C GLY A 531 3.83 -51.74 10.80
N GLY A 532 3.61 -50.55 11.36
CA GLY A 532 2.62 -50.30 12.40
C GLY A 532 1.35 -49.75 11.75
N GLU A 533 0.20 -50.32 12.11
CA GLU A 533 -1.13 -49.92 11.64
C GLU A 533 -1.41 -48.41 11.79
N PRO A 534 -2.17 -47.79 10.87
CA PRO A 534 -2.56 -46.39 10.99
C PRO A 534 -3.72 -46.26 11.99
N LYS A 535 -3.41 -45.90 13.23
CA LYS A 535 -4.42 -45.34 14.14
C LYS A 535 -4.74 -43.90 13.72
N GLY A 536 -6.01 -43.67 13.36
CA GLY A 536 -6.70 -42.38 13.48
C GLY A 536 -6.15 -41.23 12.63
N ARG A 537 -6.78 -41.00 11.48
CA ARG A 537 -6.63 -39.75 10.71
C ARG A 537 -7.04 -38.56 11.60
N PRO A 538 -6.14 -37.63 11.99
CA PRO A 538 -6.57 -36.37 12.60
C PRO A 538 -7.33 -35.55 11.55
N PRO A 539 -8.32 -34.73 11.96
CA PRO A 539 -8.96 -33.82 11.01
C PRO A 539 -7.90 -32.88 10.40
N PRO A 540 -8.09 -32.44 9.15
CA PRO A 540 -7.14 -31.52 8.51
C PRO A 540 -7.02 -30.26 9.37
N ALA A 541 -5.80 -29.93 9.76
CA ALA A 541 -5.49 -28.64 10.38
C ALA A 541 -6.00 -27.53 9.45
N PRO A 542 -6.61 -26.45 9.98
CA PRO A 542 -7.04 -25.35 9.16
C PRO A 542 -5.81 -24.78 8.47
N VAL A 543 -5.79 -24.83 7.14
CA VAL A 543 -4.83 -24.12 6.31
C VAL A 543 -5.03 -22.63 6.60
N GLY A 544 -4.22 -22.10 7.52
CA GLY A 544 -4.07 -20.67 7.67
C GLY A 544 -3.58 -20.14 6.33
N GLN A 545 -4.38 -19.30 5.68
CA GLN A 545 -3.97 -18.55 4.50
C GLN A 545 -2.83 -17.60 4.92
N GLY A 546 -1.59 -18.11 4.90
CA GLY A 546 -0.38 -17.32 4.80
C GLY A 546 -0.34 -16.76 3.39
N GLU A 547 -0.86 -15.56 3.21
CA GLU A 547 -0.78 -14.84 1.94
C GLU A 547 0.69 -14.57 1.59
N LEU A 548 1.16 -15.29 0.57
CA LEU A 548 2.30 -14.91 -0.27
C LEU A 548 1.95 -13.61 -1.00
N GLY A 549 2.08 -12.49 -0.30
CA GLY A 549 2.23 -11.19 -0.93
C GLY A 549 3.57 -11.15 -1.65
N VAL A 550 3.54 -10.99 -2.97
CA VAL A 550 4.71 -10.67 -3.79
C VAL A 550 5.29 -9.35 -3.25
N GLY A 551 6.32 -9.46 -2.42
CA GLY A 551 6.82 -8.37 -1.57
C GLY A 551 7.24 -8.78 -0.15
N GLY A 552 7.12 -10.06 0.23
CA GLY A 552 7.71 -10.59 1.46
C GLY A 552 9.24 -10.56 1.43
N GLY A 553 9.84 -9.49 1.95
CA GLY A 553 11.26 -9.50 2.30
C GLY A 553 11.53 -10.51 3.41
N LYS A 554 12.72 -11.13 3.41
CA LYS A 554 13.21 -12.15 4.36
C LYS A 554 13.10 -11.81 5.86
N ARG A 555 12.67 -10.59 6.23
CA ARG A 555 12.87 -10.01 7.56
C ARG A 555 11.78 -10.33 8.61
N SER A 556 10.69 -11.04 8.30
CA SER A 556 9.54 -11.15 9.23
C SER A 556 9.65 -12.17 10.38
N GLY A 557 10.72 -12.98 10.45
CA GLY A 557 10.77 -14.14 11.36
C GLY A 557 11.14 -13.86 12.82
N LEU A 558 11.83 -12.75 13.11
CA LEU A 558 12.46 -12.51 14.41
C LEU A 558 11.50 -12.07 15.52
N PHE A 559 10.39 -11.43 15.16
CA PHE A 559 9.45 -10.88 16.12
C PHE A 559 8.22 -11.76 16.12
N ALA A 560 7.98 -12.46 17.23
CA ALA A 560 6.73 -13.16 17.43
C ALA A 560 5.59 -12.13 17.35
N VAL A 561 4.70 -12.28 16.37
CA VAL A 561 3.43 -11.55 16.35
C VAL A 561 2.59 -12.18 17.46
N SER A 562 2.50 -11.49 18.60
CA SER A 562 1.67 -11.88 19.74
C SER A 562 0.19 -12.01 19.36
#